data_AF-A0A1Q7QMQ8-F1
#
_entry.id   AF-A0A1Q7QMQ8-F1
#
_cell.length_a   1.000
_cell.length_b   1.000
_cell.length_c   1.000
_cell.angle_alpha   90.00
_cell.angle_beta   90.00
_cell.angle_gamma   90.00
#
_symmetry.space_group_name_H-M   'P 1'
#
loop_
_entity.id
_entity.type
_entity.pdbx_description
1 polymer ?
#
loop_
_entity_poly.entity_id
_entity_poly.type
_entity_poly.pdbx_seq_one_letter_code
_entity_poly.pdbx_strand_id
1 'polypeptide(L)'
;MTFLATRVVTHLLLDERGGGGIAVGSVHIHHMVFGLVLILVVGLLDLAVTVTRVRAVLFGIGAALVLDEFALILNLADVYWAPQGRESIDAVVIFAAVLIVVALGGSFWRAAWHELMRGERVLARRS
;
A
#
# COMPACT_ATOMS: atom_id res chain seq x y z
N MET A 1 -8.27 5.01 7.16
CA MET A 1 -9.51 4.31 7.57
C MET A 1 -9.42 2.81 7.28
N THR A 2 -9.23 2.40 6.04
CA THR A 2 -9.13 0.96 5.67
C THR A 2 -8.03 0.22 6.44
N PHE A 3 -6.82 0.77 6.53
CA PHE A 3 -5.73 0.18 7.32
C PHE A 3 -6.04 0.05 8.82
N LEU A 4 -6.66 1.08 9.40
CA LEU A 4 -7.05 1.03 10.81
C LEU A 4 -8.13 -0.02 11.05
N ALA A 5 -9.10 -0.12 10.13
CA ALA A 5 -10.15 -1.12 10.20
C ALA A 5 -9.59 -2.55 10.03
N THR A 6 -8.69 -2.78 9.07
CA THR A 6 -8.04 -4.09 8.89
C THR A 6 -7.23 -4.45 10.12
N ARG A 7 -6.44 -3.51 10.65
CA ARG A 7 -5.61 -3.74 11.84
C ARG A 7 -6.43 -4.00 13.10
N VAL A 8 -7.53 -3.29 13.29
CA VAL A 8 -8.46 -3.54 14.41
C VAL A 8 -9.11 -4.91 14.27
N VAL A 9 -9.56 -5.28 13.07
CA VAL A 9 -10.13 -6.61 12.81
C VAL A 9 -9.10 -7.73 13.04
N THR A 10 -7.86 -7.56 12.58
CA THR A 10 -6.80 -8.57 12.74
C THR A 10 -6.40 -8.75 14.20
N HIS A 11 -6.32 -7.65 14.97
CA HIS A 11 -6.03 -7.72 16.40
C HIS A 11 -7.21 -8.23 17.25
N LEU A 12 -8.47 -7.98 16.87
CA LEU A 12 -9.63 -8.34 17.72
C LEU A 12 -10.24 -9.71 17.40
N LEU A 13 -10.22 -10.16 16.15
CA LEU A 13 -10.98 -11.34 15.71
C LEU A 13 -10.13 -12.58 15.43
N LEU A 14 -8.80 -12.43 15.35
CA LEU A 14 -7.91 -13.49 14.85
C LEU A 14 -6.81 -13.88 15.86
N ASP A 15 -7.02 -13.51 17.13
CA ASP A 15 -6.05 -13.61 18.24
C ASP A 15 -5.94 -15.02 18.86
N GLU A 16 -6.66 -16.03 18.37
CA GLU A 16 -6.56 -17.37 18.98
C GLU A 16 -5.38 -18.22 18.49
N ARG A 17 -4.75 -17.93 17.32
CA ARG A 17 -3.66 -18.78 16.76
C ARG A 17 -2.58 -18.10 15.89
N GLY A 18 -2.48 -16.76 15.89
CA GLY A 18 -1.40 -16.03 15.21
C GLY A 18 -1.82 -15.32 13.93
N GLY A 19 -2.29 -14.08 14.07
CA GLY A 19 -2.25 -13.10 12.99
C GLY A 19 -3.15 -13.42 11.80
N GLY A 20 -4.44 -13.10 11.92
CA GLY A 20 -5.19 -12.65 10.76
C GLY A 20 -5.53 -13.65 9.64
N GLY A 21 -5.17 -14.94 9.74
CA GLY A 21 -5.17 -15.87 8.60
C GLY A 21 -6.20 -17.00 8.62
N ILE A 22 -6.18 -17.84 7.58
CA ILE A 22 -6.85 -19.14 7.57
C ILE A 22 -5.82 -20.27 7.60
N ALA A 23 -6.08 -21.29 8.42
CA ALA A 23 -5.30 -22.51 8.43
C ALA A 23 -5.96 -23.56 7.52
N VAL A 24 -5.22 -24.09 6.54
CA VAL A 24 -5.67 -25.18 5.65
C VAL A 24 -4.69 -26.34 5.84
N GLY A 25 -5.13 -27.38 6.55
CA GLY A 25 -4.26 -28.50 6.92
C GLY A 25 -3.10 -28.02 7.81
N SER A 26 -1.85 -28.20 7.37
CA SER A 26 -0.65 -27.73 8.05
C SER A 26 -0.16 -26.35 7.60
N VAL A 27 -0.86 -25.70 6.65
CA VAL A 27 -0.43 -24.42 6.06
C VAL A 27 -1.25 -23.29 6.65
N HIS A 28 -0.57 -22.29 7.22
CA HIS A 28 -1.19 -21.05 7.68
C HIS A 28 -1.08 -19.97 6.60
N ILE A 29 -2.22 -19.51 6.11
CA ILE A 29 -2.32 -18.47 5.10
C ILE A 29 -2.63 -17.15 5.79
N HIS A 30 -1.65 -16.27 5.87
CA HIS A 30 -1.79 -14.92 6.41
C HIS A 30 -2.72 -14.08 5.52
N HIS A 31 -3.49 -13.15 6.11
CA HIS A 31 -4.42 -12.29 5.36
C HIS A 31 -3.74 -11.43 4.29
N MET A 32 -2.44 -11.17 4.42
CA MET A 32 -1.67 -10.48 3.39
C MET A 32 -1.76 -11.18 2.02
N VAL A 33 -1.96 -12.51 1.98
CA VAL A 33 -2.13 -13.27 0.74
C VAL A 33 -3.43 -12.87 0.03
N PHE A 34 -4.52 -12.67 0.78
CA PHE A 34 -5.77 -12.15 0.21
C PHE A 34 -5.61 -10.72 -0.29
N GLY A 35 -4.84 -9.89 0.44
CA GLY A 35 -4.47 -8.55 0.00
C GLY A 35 -3.73 -8.56 -1.33
N LEU A 36 -2.73 -9.43 -1.47
CA LEU A 36 -1.96 -9.60 -2.70
C LEU A 36 -2.85 -10.03 -3.88
N VAL A 37 -3.70 -11.04 -3.69
CA VAL A 37 -4.65 -11.51 -4.71
C VAL A 37 -5.60 -10.38 -5.12
N LEU A 38 -6.12 -9.62 -4.16
CA LEU A 38 -7.02 -8.50 -4.42
C LEU A 38 -6.35 -7.40 -5.25
N ILE A 39 -5.10 -7.02 -4.93
CA ILE A 39 -4.34 -6.03 -5.72
C ILE A 39 -4.15 -6.52 -7.15
N LEU A 40 -3.75 -7.78 -7.35
CA LEU A 40 -3.52 -8.36 -8.68
C LEU A 40 -4.80 -8.40 -9.52
N VAL A 41 -5.91 -8.84 -8.94
CA VAL A 41 -7.23 -8.86 -9.60
C VAL A 41 -7.67 -7.44 -9.97
N VAL A 42 -7.55 -6.49 -9.03
CA VAL A 42 -7.92 -5.10 -9.30
C VAL A 42 -7.04 -4.48 -10.39
N GLY A 43 -5.73 -4.74 -10.37
CA GLY A 43 -4.81 -4.29 -11.42
C GLY A 43 -5.16 -4.86 -12.80
N LEU A 44 -5.49 -6.15 -12.87
CA LEU A 44 -5.94 -6.79 -14.11
C LEU A 44 -7.26 -6.20 -14.63
N LEU A 45 -8.21 -5.94 -13.73
CA LEU A 45 -9.50 -5.30 -14.06
C LEU A 45 -9.34 -3.83 -14.48
N ASP A 46 -8.23 -3.19 -14.14
CA ASP A 46 -7.94 -1.82 -14.60
C ASP A 46 -7.51 -1.79 -16.06
N LEU A 47 -6.83 -2.85 -16.53
CA LEU A 47 -6.49 -3.03 -17.95
C LEU A 47 -7.73 -3.22 -18.85
N ALA A 48 -8.83 -3.74 -18.30
CA ALA A 48 -10.06 -4.06 -19.03
C ALA A 48 -11.08 -2.90 -19.11
N VAL A 49 -10.76 -1.72 -18.56
CA VAL A 49 -11.56 -0.47 -18.55
C VAL A 49 -13.06 -0.66 -18.33
N THR A 50 -13.52 -0.54 -17.09
CA THR A 50 -14.83 0.05 -16.71
C THR A 50 -14.97 0.05 -15.18
N VAL A 51 -15.39 1.20 -14.63
CA VAL A 51 -15.61 1.52 -13.19
C VAL A 51 -14.35 1.87 -12.38
N THR A 52 -14.15 3.18 -12.15
CA THR A 52 -12.92 3.74 -11.54
C THR A 52 -12.93 3.78 -10.01
N ARG A 53 -14.06 4.12 -9.38
CA ARG A 53 -14.12 4.36 -7.92
C ARG A 53 -14.08 3.08 -7.08
N VAL A 54 -14.81 2.04 -7.50
CA VAL A 54 -14.85 0.76 -6.79
C VAL A 54 -13.48 0.09 -6.80
N ARG A 55 -12.78 0.11 -7.93
CA ARG A 55 -11.42 -0.42 -8.06
C ARG A 55 -10.42 0.32 -7.16
N ALA A 56 -10.49 1.65 -7.07
CA ALA A 56 -9.64 2.41 -6.16
C ALA A 56 -9.85 2.01 -4.68
N VAL A 57 -11.10 1.76 -4.27
CA VAL A 57 -11.42 1.27 -2.92
C VAL A 57 -10.87 -0.14 -2.70
N LEU A 58 -11.09 -1.05 -3.64
CA LEU A 58 -10.61 -2.43 -3.56
C LEU A 58 -9.08 -2.50 -3.56
N PHE A 59 -8.41 -1.68 -4.37
CA PHE A 59 -6.96 -1.52 -4.35
C PHE A 59 -6.47 -1.04 -2.97
N GLY A 60 -7.13 -0.04 -2.39
CA GLY A 60 -6.80 0.45 -1.06
C GLY A 60 -6.99 -0.60 0.05
N ILE A 61 -8.01 -1.45 -0.06
CA ILE A 61 -8.21 -2.60 0.84
C ILE A 61 -7.08 -3.62 0.68
N GLY A 62 -6.75 -3.99 -0.55
CA GLY A 62 -5.66 -4.93 -0.82
C GLY A 62 -4.31 -4.42 -0.30
N ALA A 63 -4.00 -3.14 -0.55
CA ALA A 63 -2.79 -2.49 -0.08
C ALA A 63 -2.72 -2.43 1.45
N ALA A 64 -3.83 -2.13 2.13
CA ALA A 64 -3.89 -2.13 3.58
C ALA A 64 -3.61 -3.49 4.21
N LEU A 65 -4.15 -4.57 3.61
CA LEU A 65 -3.90 -5.94 4.08
C LEU A 65 -2.44 -6.38 3.89
N VAL A 66 -1.80 -5.96 2.79
CA VAL A 66 -0.38 -6.27 2.54
C VAL A 66 0.53 -5.47 3.49
N LEU A 67 0.22 -4.19 3.72
CA LEU A 67 1.02 -3.31 4.57
C LEU A 67 0.94 -3.68 6.06
N ASP A 68 -0.15 -4.30 6.51
CA ASP A 68 -0.29 -4.75 7.90
C ASP A 68 0.80 -5.77 8.28
N GLU A 69 1.16 -6.66 7.35
CA GLU A 69 2.20 -7.69 7.51
C GLU A 69 3.55 -7.27 6.92
N PHE A 70 3.78 -5.99 6.66
CA PHE A 70 5.01 -5.51 6.02
C PHE A 70 6.27 -5.92 6.81
N ALA A 71 6.23 -5.89 8.14
CA ALA A 71 7.34 -6.34 8.98
C ALA A 71 7.70 -7.83 8.77
N LEU A 72 6.69 -8.70 8.54
CA LEU A 72 6.88 -10.12 8.28
C LEU A 72 7.45 -10.35 6.87
N ILE A 73 6.98 -9.59 5.89
CA ILE A 73 7.53 -9.59 4.51
C ILE A 73 8.99 -9.14 4.51
N LEU A 74 9.31 -8.08 5.26
CA LEU A 74 10.64 -7.47 5.26
C LEU A 74 11.67 -8.34 5.98
N ASN A 75 11.30 -8.93 7.11
CA ASN A 75 12.23 -9.68 7.95
C ASN A 75 12.18 -11.20 7.72
N LEU A 76 11.20 -11.70 6.98
CA LEU A 76 11.02 -13.13 6.67
C LEU A 76 11.01 -14.04 7.93
N ALA A 77 10.62 -13.47 9.07
CA ALA A 77 10.59 -14.09 10.38
C ALA A 77 9.40 -13.55 11.17
N ASP A 78 8.90 -14.36 12.11
CA ASP A 78 7.72 -14.07 12.90
C ASP A 78 8.07 -13.13 14.07
N VAL A 79 8.49 -11.91 13.75
CA VAL A 79 9.10 -10.96 14.70
C VAL A 79 8.07 -10.06 15.40
N TYR A 80 6.78 -10.44 15.37
CA TYR A 80 5.70 -9.64 15.96
C TYR A 80 5.95 -9.25 17.43
N TRP A 81 6.74 -10.05 18.16
CA TRP A 81 6.93 -9.96 19.62
C TRP A 81 8.14 -9.12 20.08
N ALA A 82 8.94 -8.56 19.17
CA ALA A 82 10.02 -7.65 19.53
C ALA A 82 9.63 -6.20 19.10
N PRO A 83 10.38 -5.13 19.45
CA PRO A 83 10.01 -3.72 19.13
C PRO A 83 9.74 -3.38 17.63
N GLN A 84 9.71 -4.38 16.75
CA GLN A 84 9.54 -4.40 15.30
C GLN A 84 8.10 -4.19 14.80
N GLY A 85 7.08 -4.12 15.67
CA GLY A 85 5.73 -3.70 15.27
C GLY A 85 5.64 -2.28 14.66
N ARG A 86 6.73 -1.50 14.76
CA ARG A 86 6.86 -0.17 14.16
C ARG A 86 7.01 -0.18 12.64
N GLU A 87 7.55 -1.24 12.04
CA GLU A 87 7.90 -1.22 10.61
C GLU A 87 6.65 -1.17 9.71
N SER A 88 5.59 -1.91 10.05
CA SER A 88 4.30 -1.81 9.35
C SER A 88 3.66 -0.42 9.51
N ILE A 89 3.84 0.21 10.68
CA ILE A 89 3.34 1.58 10.93
C ILE A 89 4.14 2.58 10.07
N ASP A 90 5.48 2.48 10.08
CA ASP A 90 6.36 3.34 9.31
C ASP A 90 6.07 3.19 7.80
N ALA A 91 5.86 1.98 7.30
CA ALA A 91 5.50 1.71 5.92
C ALA A 91 4.17 2.36 5.51
N VAL A 92 3.15 2.28 6.36
CA VAL A 92 1.84 2.91 6.10
C VAL A 92 1.92 4.43 6.15
N VAL A 93 2.70 4.99 7.09
CA VAL A 93 2.92 6.43 7.18
C VAL A 93 3.63 6.96 5.94
N ILE A 94 4.69 6.27 5.48
CA ILE A 94 5.41 6.62 4.25
C ILE A 94 4.48 6.52 3.04
N PHE A 95 3.73 5.41 2.91
CA PHE A 95 2.77 5.23 1.83
C PHE A 95 1.69 6.33 1.82
N ALA A 96 1.13 6.67 2.98
CA ALA A 96 0.16 7.75 3.11
C ALA A 96 0.77 9.12 2.75
N ALA A 97 2.00 9.40 3.16
CA ALA A 97 2.71 10.63 2.82
C ALA A 97 2.92 10.76 1.30
N VAL A 98 3.40 9.70 0.64
CA VAL A 98 3.56 9.65 -0.82
C VAL A 98 2.21 9.83 -1.51
N LEU A 99 1.17 9.15 -1.02
CA LEU A 99 -0.18 9.25 -1.59
C LEU A 99 -0.72 10.69 -1.50
N ILE A 100 -0.52 11.38 -0.37
CA ILE A 100 -0.91 12.78 -0.19
C ILE A 100 -0.16 13.68 -1.17
N VAL A 101 1.16 13.49 -1.29
CA VAL A 101 2.01 14.25 -2.20
C VAL A 101 1.58 14.07 -3.66
N VAL A 102 1.22 12.86 -4.06
CA VAL A 102 0.72 12.56 -5.42
C VAL A 102 -0.68 13.13 -5.63
N ALA A 103 -1.59 12.92 -4.67
CA ALA A 103 -2.99 13.33 -4.80
C ALA A 103 -3.18 14.85 -4.76
N LEU A 104 -2.44 15.56 -3.90
CA LEU A 104 -2.58 17.00 -3.72
C LEU A 104 -1.56 17.82 -4.54
N GLY A 105 -0.45 17.20 -4.95
CA GLY A 105 0.63 17.88 -5.65
C GLY A 105 0.34 18.19 -7.12
N GLY A 106 -0.82 17.86 -7.68
CA GLY A 106 -1.05 17.96 -9.13
C GLY A 106 -0.75 19.33 -9.75
N SER A 107 -1.11 20.44 -9.10
CA SER A 107 -0.76 21.80 -9.55
C SER A 107 0.72 22.13 -9.33
N PHE A 108 1.29 21.71 -8.20
CA PHE A 108 2.70 21.88 -7.86
C PHE A 108 3.62 21.13 -8.84
N TRP A 109 3.34 19.86 -9.12
CA TRP A 109 4.11 19.02 -10.04
C TRP A 109 4.05 19.55 -11.47
N ARG A 110 2.88 20.00 -11.92
CA ARG A 110 2.74 20.67 -13.21
C ARG A 110 3.57 21.96 -13.27
N ALA A 111 3.53 22.78 -12.22
CA ALA A 111 4.32 24.01 -12.15
C ALA A 111 5.83 23.73 -12.13
N ALA A 112 6.29 22.78 -11.32
CA ALA A 112 7.70 22.38 -11.24
C ALA A 112 8.21 21.82 -12.57
N TRP A 113 7.41 20.99 -13.24
CA TRP A 113 7.73 20.47 -14.57
C TRP A 113 7.84 21.58 -15.61
N HIS A 114 6.91 22.54 -15.59
CA HIS A 114 6.95 23.69 -16.50
C HIS A 114 8.15 24.60 -16.26
N GLU A 115 8.63 24.71 -15.02
CA GLU A 115 9.83 25.51 -14.69
C GLU A 115 11.11 24.80 -15.15
N LEU A 116 11.23 23.50 -14.90
CA LEU A 116 12.35 22.68 -15.35
C LEU A 116 12.50 22.71 -16.88
N MET A 117 11.39 22.49 -17.60
CA MET A 117 11.36 22.49 -19.07
C MET A 117 11.53 23.90 -19.68
N ARG A 118 11.37 24.98 -18.90
CA ARG A 118 11.73 26.34 -19.32
C ARG A 118 13.22 26.59 -19.17
N GLY A 119 13.86 26.09 -18.11
CA GLY A 119 15.30 26.20 -17.89
C GLY A 119 16.12 25.56 -19.00
N GLU A 120 15.75 24.37 -19.45
CA GLU A 120 16.47 23.65 -20.52
C GLU A 120 16.40 24.37 -21.88
N ARG A 121 15.25 24.99 -22.22
CA ARG A 121 15.08 25.74 -23.48
C ARG A 121 15.90 27.02 -23.53
N VAL A 122 16.14 27.64 -22.38
CA VAL A 122 16.95 28.88 -22.28
C VAL A 122 18.44 28.57 -22.45
N LEU A 123 18.90 27.43 -21.90
CA LEU A 123 20.28 26.97 -22.05
C LEU A 123 20.59 26.52 -23.48
N ALA A 124 19.66 25.79 -24.12
CA ALA A 124 19.80 25.33 -25.51
C ALA A 124 19.73 26.48 -26.55
N ARG A 125 19.19 27.65 -26.19
CA ARG A 125 19.16 28.86 -27.05
C ARG A 125 20.44 29.70 -26.97
N ARG A 126 21.33 29.41 -26.02
CA ARG A 126 22.58 30.15 -25.77
C ARG A 126 23.84 29.43 -26.26
N SER A 127 23.70 28.23 -26.82
CA SER A 127 24.73 27.46 -27.53
C SER A 127 24.54 27.56 -29.04
#